data_AF-A0A352Q0U5-F1
#
_entry.id   AF-A0A352Q0U5-F1
#
_cell.length_a   1.000
_cell.length_b   1.000
_cell.length_c   1.000
_cell.angle_alpha   90.00
_cell.angle_beta   90.00
_cell.angle_gamma   90.00
#
_symmetry.space_group_name_H-M   'P 1'
#
loop_
_entity.id
_entity.type
_entity.pdbx_description
1 polymer ?
#
loop_
_entity_poly.entity_id
_entity_poly.type
_entity_poly.pdbx_seq_one_letter_code
_entity_poly.pdbx_strand_id
1 'polypeptide(L)'
;VLLDEIVLTSAISRQSALEFVEKYKDHKNKHVLIYGDPAGRQGEKHGHASDYTDIEDVLRAHGWEYTRKVERKAPAIKDRQNAVRARIKNANGEVSLYVNPMTAEWCHKGLSQVQLMDGSAYQEDQRNDYQHITTAIGYCVAVEWPIEQPATDIKVVFARY
;
A
#
# COMPACT_ATOMS: atom_id res chain seq x y z
N VAL A 1 8.11 5.24 8.13
CA VAL A 1 8.98 4.07 8.39
C VAL A 1 8.12 2.81 8.35
N LEU A 2 8.59 1.73 7.71
CA LEU A 2 7.97 0.41 7.74
C LEU A 2 8.58 -0.34 8.92
N LEU A 3 7.78 -0.52 9.98
CA LEU A 3 8.27 -1.04 11.26
C LEU A 3 8.15 -2.54 11.38
N ASP A 4 7.16 -3.14 10.73
CA ASP A 4 6.83 -4.55 10.88
C ASP A 4 5.99 -4.99 9.68
N GLU A 5 5.81 -6.29 9.51
CA GLU A 5 5.06 -6.87 8.40
C GLU A 5 4.29 -8.14 8.81
N ILE A 6 3.34 -8.52 7.98
CA ILE A 6 2.61 -9.79 8.04
C ILE A 6 2.58 -10.33 6.62
N VAL A 7 3.26 -11.45 6.39
CA VAL A 7 3.30 -12.14 5.10
C VAL A 7 2.91 -13.60 5.34
N LEU A 8 1.77 -14.00 4.79
CA LEU A 8 1.24 -15.36 4.91
C LEU A 8 1.13 -15.98 3.51
N THR A 9 1.74 -17.14 3.30
CA THR A 9 1.63 -17.87 2.03
C THR A 9 0.33 -18.65 2.00
N SER A 10 -0.41 -18.57 0.87
CA SER A 10 -1.69 -19.28 0.67
C SER A 10 -2.79 -18.92 1.69
N ALA A 11 -2.87 -17.65 2.09
CA ALA A 11 -3.88 -17.15 3.02
C ALA A 11 -4.96 -16.32 2.32
N ILE A 12 -6.17 -16.32 2.89
CA ILE A 12 -7.24 -15.40 2.51
C ILE A 12 -7.18 -14.11 3.33
N SER A 13 -7.80 -13.05 2.83
CA SER A 13 -7.83 -11.71 3.46
C SER A 13 -8.24 -11.73 4.94
N ARG A 14 -9.22 -12.58 5.29
CA ARG A 14 -9.66 -12.78 6.68
C ARG A 14 -8.54 -13.27 7.61
N GLN A 15 -7.69 -14.19 7.16
CA GLN A 15 -6.61 -14.75 7.98
C GLN A 15 -5.54 -13.70 8.27
N SER A 16 -5.18 -12.88 7.27
CA SER A 16 -4.26 -11.76 7.45
C SER A 16 -4.79 -10.73 8.46
N ALA A 17 -6.10 -10.46 8.45
CA ALA A 17 -6.73 -9.57 9.42
C ALA A 17 -6.70 -10.18 10.85
N LEU A 18 -6.92 -11.49 10.98
CA LEU A 18 -6.84 -12.18 12.28
C LEU A 18 -5.42 -12.14 12.86
N GLU A 19 -4.40 -12.38 12.03
CA GLU A 19 -3.01 -12.26 12.44
C GLU A 19 -2.68 -10.83 12.88
N PHE A 20 -3.20 -9.81 12.17
CA PHE A 20 -3.03 -8.41 12.55
C PHE A 20 -3.61 -8.11 13.93
N VAL A 21 -4.87 -8.50 14.19
CA VAL A 21 -5.52 -8.17 15.46
C VAL A 21 -4.87 -8.88 16.63
N GLU A 22 -4.35 -10.10 16.43
CA GLU A 22 -3.62 -10.85 17.46
C GLU A 22 -2.24 -10.24 17.71
N LYS A 23 -1.45 -10.03 16.65
CA LYS A 23 -0.09 -9.47 16.74
C LYS A 23 -0.07 -8.09 17.41
N TYR A 24 -1.08 -7.26 17.14
CA TYR A 24 -1.19 -5.90 17.69
C TYR A 24 -2.28 -5.74 18.75
N LYS A 25 -2.68 -6.84 19.42
CA LYS A 25 -3.75 -6.83 20.43
C LYS A 25 -3.53 -5.84 21.58
N ASP A 26 -2.28 -5.57 21.94
CA ASP A 26 -1.93 -4.63 23.03
C ASP A 26 -1.61 -3.20 22.53
N HIS A 27 -1.74 -2.95 21.22
CA HIS A 27 -1.49 -1.63 20.65
C HIS A 27 -2.52 -0.60 21.15
N LYS A 28 -2.05 0.51 21.71
CA LYS A 28 -2.91 1.53 22.35
C LYS A 28 -3.79 2.30 21.36
N ASN A 29 -3.28 2.53 20.15
CA ASN A 29 -4.07 3.14 19.08
C ASN A 29 -4.75 2.05 18.27
N LYS A 30 -6.08 1.96 18.37
CA LYS A 30 -6.90 0.93 17.72
C LYS A 30 -7.52 1.39 16.39
N HIS A 31 -6.91 2.36 15.71
CA HIS A 31 -7.36 2.83 14.40
C HIS A 31 -6.40 2.38 13.28
N VAL A 32 -6.92 1.59 12.34
CA VAL A 32 -6.20 1.09 11.15
C VAL A 32 -6.53 1.92 9.92
N LEU A 33 -5.52 2.36 9.17
CA LEU A 33 -5.69 2.90 7.82
C LEU A 33 -5.44 1.78 6.80
N ILE A 34 -6.43 1.49 5.96
CA ILE A 34 -6.36 0.39 4.98
C ILE A 34 -6.09 0.96 3.59
N TYR A 35 -4.99 0.52 2.99
CA TYR A 35 -4.60 0.80 1.59
C TYR A 35 -4.48 -0.52 0.84
N GLY A 36 -4.60 -0.51 -0.48
CA GLY A 36 -4.41 -1.72 -1.26
C GLY A 36 -4.93 -1.62 -2.69
N ASP A 37 -5.04 -2.78 -3.34
CA ASP A 37 -5.52 -2.90 -4.71
C ASP A 37 -7.03 -2.62 -4.81
N PRO A 38 -7.48 -1.71 -5.68
CA PRO A 38 -8.90 -1.47 -5.89
C PRO A 38 -9.70 -2.70 -6.36
N ALA A 39 -9.05 -3.68 -7.00
CA ALA A 39 -9.68 -4.93 -7.43
C ALA A 39 -10.23 -5.75 -6.27
N GLY A 40 -9.61 -5.70 -5.08
CA GLY A 40 -10.08 -6.39 -3.87
C GLY A 40 -11.42 -5.89 -3.32
N ARG A 41 -12.00 -4.84 -3.92
CA ARG A 41 -13.40 -4.44 -3.65
C ARG A 41 -14.44 -5.32 -4.34
N GLN A 42 -14.04 -6.02 -5.39
CA GLN A 42 -14.95 -6.89 -6.11
C GLN A 42 -15.07 -8.18 -5.28
N GLY A 43 -16.24 -8.42 -4.68
CA GLY A 43 -16.55 -9.75 -4.16
C GLY A 43 -16.53 -10.78 -5.29
N GLU A 44 -16.22 -12.04 -4.99
CA GLU A 44 -16.26 -13.05 -6.03
C GLU A 44 -17.68 -13.19 -6.59
N LYS A 45 -17.78 -13.47 -7.90
CA LYS A 45 -19.05 -13.63 -8.62
C LYS A 45 -19.97 -14.73 -8.06
N HIS A 46 -19.49 -15.54 -7.11
CA HIS A 46 -20.22 -16.64 -6.49
C HIS A 46 -20.68 -16.37 -5.04
N GLY A 47 -20.69 -15.11 -4.59
CA GLY A 47 -21.32 -14.72 -3.31
C GLY A 47 -20.37 -14.60 -2.12
N HIS A 48 -19.05 -14.59 -2.35
CA HIS A 48 -18.08 -14.25 -1.32
C HIS A 48 -17.99 -12.74 -1.12
N ALA A 49 -17.91 -12.31 0.14
CA ALA A 49 -17.66 -10.91 0.49
C ALA A 49 -16.33 -10.44 -0.11
N SER A 50 -16.20 -9.14 -0.37
CA SER A 50 -14.94 -8.59 -0.88
C SER A 50 -13.81 -8.73 0.14
N ASP A 51 -12.55 -8.77 -0.31
CA ASP A 51 -11.38 -8.85 0.56
C ASP A 51 -11.41 -7.79 1.67
N TYR A 52 -11.77 -6.56 1.31
CA TYR A 52 -11.87 -5.47 2.26
C TYR A 52 -13.03 -5.65 3.24
N THR A 53 -14.15 -6.23 2.82
CA THR A 53 -15.27 -6.52 3.72
C THR A 53 -14.83 -7.52 4.79
N ASP A 54 -14.13 -8.59 4.39
CA ASP A 54 -13.62 -9.59 5.32
C ASP A 54 -12.64 -9.00 6.34
N ILE A 55 -11.71 -8.16 5.87
CA ILE A 55 -10.74 -7.48 6.74
C ILE A 55 -11.48 -6.58 7.75
N GLU A 56 -12.42 -5.77 7.27
CA GLU A 56 -13.15 -4.80 8.08
C GLU A 56 -14.06 -5.45 9.12
N ASP A 57 -14.69 -6.56 8.78
CA ASP A 57 -15.52 -7.31 9.71
C ASP A 57 -14.69 -7.92 10.84
N VAL A 58 -13.48 -8.43 10.54
CA VAL A 58 -12.54 -8.89 11.57
C VAL A 58 -12.09 -7.72 12.45
N LEU A 59 -11.68 -6.60 11.86
CA LEU A 59 -11.26 -5.42 12.64
C LEU A 59 -12.37 -4.95 13.58
N ARG A 60 -13.60 -4.79 13.06
CA ARG A 60 -14.75 -4.34 13.85
C ARG A 60 -15.09 -5.33 14.97
N ALA A 61 -15.06 -6.63 14.70
CA ALA A 61 -15.35 -7.67 15.68
C ALA A 61 -14.32 -7.70 16.84
N HIS A 62 -13.10 -7.24 16.59
CA HIS A 62 -12.01 -7.21 17.57
C HIS A 62 -11.76 -5.79 18.15
N GLY A 63 -12.72 -4.87 18.01
CA GLY A 63 -12.65 -3.54 18.63
C GLY A 63 -11.67 -2.57 17.97
N TRP A 64 -11.35 -2.79 16.68
CA TRP A 64 -10.57 -1.86 15.89
C TRP A 64 -11.47 -0.94 15.06
N GLU A 65 -11.15 0.34 15.07
CA GLU A 65 -11.66 1.30 14.10
C GLU A 65 -10.82 1.25 12.83
N TYR A 66 -11.42 1.61 11.70
CA TYR A 66 -10.69 1.63 10.44
C TYR A 66 -11.11 2.78 9.53
N THR A 67 -10.19 3.19 8.66
CA THR A 67 -10.48 4.08 7.54
C THR A 67 -9.92 3.48 6.26
N ARG A 68 -10.81 3.20 5.30
CA ARG A 68 -10.42 2.70 3.99
C ARG A 68 -9.92 3.85 3.12
N LYS A 69 -8.61 3.88 2.88
CA LYS A 69 -7.89 4.79 1.97
C LYS A 69 -7.46 4.08 0.69
N VAL A 70 -8.35 3.25 0.16
CA VAL A 70 -8.15 2.56 -1.12
C VAL A 70 -8.68 3.50 -2.21
N GLU A 71 -7.94 3.71 -3.28
CA GLU A 71 -8.41 4.53 -4.41
C GLU A 71 -9.48 3.82 -5.23
N ARG A 72 -10.33 4.56 -5.96
CA ARG A 72 -11.34 3.92 -6.84
C ARG A 72 -10.72 3.18 -8.02
N LYS A 73 -9.58 3.67 -8.50
CA LYS A 73 -8.80 3.13 -9.61
C LYS A 73 -7.35 3.04 -9.19
N ALA A 74 -6.65 1.99 -9.63
CA ALA A 74 -5.24 1.85 -9.33
C ALA A 74 -4.46 3.01 -9.99
N PRO A 75 -3.51 3.64 -9.29
CA PRO A 75 -2.59 4.59 -9.91
C PRO A 75 -1.81 3.90 -11.02
N ALA A 76 -1.33 4.67 -12.01
CA ALA A 76 -0.47 4.13 -13.04
C ALA A 76 0.77 3.48 -12.39
N ILE A 77 1.18 2.30 -12.86
CA ILE A 77 2.28 1.52 -12.28
C ILE A 77 3.56 2.37 -12.19
N LYS A 78 3.84 3.14 -13.26
CA LYS A 78 4.96 4.06 -13.32
C LYS A 78 4.93 5.10 -12.21
N ASP A 79 3.79 5.75 -12.00
CA ASP A 79 3.66 6.83 -11.02
C ASP A 79 3.76 6.28 -9.59
N ARG A 80 3.16 5.10 -9.35
CA ARG A 80 3.30 4.38 -8.08
C ARG A 80 4.76 4.03 -7.78
N GLN A 81 5.48 3.47 -8.74
CA GLN A 81 6.90 3.14 -8.59
C GLN A 81 7.75 4.40 -8.39
N ASN A 82 7.46 5.47 -9.11
CA ASN A 82 8.16 6.75 -8.95
C ASN A 82 7.90 7.39 -7.59
N ALA A 83 6.67 7.30 -7.07
CA ALA A 83 6.33 7.76 -5.72
C ALA A 83 7.17 7.03 -4.67
N VAL A 84 7.24 5.69 -4.76
CA VAL A 84 8.08 4.88 -3.86
C VAL A 84 9.56 5.27 -3.99
N ARG A 85 10.09 5.37 -5.21
CA ARG A 85 11.49 5.76 -5.45
C ARG A 85 11.82 7.14 -4.87
N ALA A 86 10.95 8.13 -5.07
CA ALA A 86 11.13 9.47 -4.52
C ALA A 86 11.16 9.46 -2.98
N ARG A 87 10.42 8.55 -2.34
CA ARG A 87 10.47 8.38 -0.88
C ARG A 87 11.74 7.65 -0.41
N ILE A 88 12.23 6.67 -1.18
CA ILE A 88 13.49 5.98 -0.88
C ILE A 88 14.66 6.95 -0.96
N LYS A 89 14.79 7.66 -2.08
CA LYS A 89 15.77 8.73 -2.25
C LYS A 89 15.35 9.62 -3.41
N ASN A 90 15.07 10.89 -3.14
CA ASN A 90 14.72 11.84 -4.19
C ASN A 90 15.96 12.39 -4.90
N ALA A 91 15.74 13.21 -5.94
CA ALA A 91 16.81 13.83 -6.72
C ALA A 91 17.69 14.79 -5.90
N ASN A 92 17.18 15.31 -4.77
CA ASN A 92 17.95 16.14 -3.82
C ASN A 92 18.77 15.29 -2.83
N GLY A 93 18.69 13.96 -2.92
CA GLY A 93 19.39 13.03 -2.04
C GLY A 93 18.69 12.78 -0.71
N GLU A 94 17.47 13.29 -0.51
CA GLU A 94 16.71 13.15 0.73
C GLU A 94 16.02 11.79 0.80
N VAL A 95 16.08 11.17 1.96
CA VAL A 95 15.47 9.85 2.26
C VAL A 95 14.31 10.07 3.22
N SER A 96 13.18 9.44 2.94
CA SER A 96 11.96 9.64 3.74
C SER A 96 11.10 8.37 3.91
N LEU A 97 11.50 7.27 3.28
CA LEU A 97 11.04 5.91 3.55
C LEU A 97 12.19 5.12 4.18
N TYR A 98 11.96 4.66 5.41
CA TYR A 98 12.88 3.82 6.16
C TYR A 98 12.22 2.48 6.44
N VAL A 99 13.00 1.42 6.58
CA VAL A 99 12.51 0.05 6.83
C VAL A 99 13.29 -0.52 8.00
N ASN A 100 12.61 -1.19 8.93
CA ASN A 100 13.27 -1.99 9.95
C ASN A 100 13.61 -3.38 9.37
N PRO A 101 14.88 -3.70 9.09
CA PRO A 101 15.24 -4.96 8.45
C PRO A 101 15.02 -6.19 9.35
N MET A 102 14.87 -6.01 10.67
CA MET A 102 14.71 -7.12 11.61
C MET A 102 13.26 -7.62 11.71
N THR A 103 12.31 -6.70 11.64
CA THR A 103 10.88 -6.99 11.81
C THR A 103 10.10 -6.81 10.51
N ALA A 104 10.69 -6.22 9.47
CA ALA A 104 10.11 -6.07 8.14
C ALA A 104 11.10 -6.56 7.06
N GLU A 105 11.50 -7.83 7.16
CA GLU A 105 12.50 -8.46 6.30
C GLU A 105 12.05 -8.56 4.84
N TRP A 106 10.80 -8.94 4.57
CA TRP A 106 10.21 -8.99 3.24
C TRP A 106 10.11 -7.61 2.61
N CYS A 107 9.77 -6.57 3.38
CA CYS A 107 9.83 -5.19 2.92
C CYS A 107 11.26 -4.81 2.52
N HIS A 108 12.25 -5.15 3.36
CA HIS A 108 13.65 -4.84 3.11
C HIS A 108 14.19 -5.56 1.86
N LYS A 109 13.92 -6.86 1.73
CA LYS A 109 14.32 -7.67 0.58
C LYS A 109 13.55 -7.25 -0.67
N GLY A 110 12.24 -7.04 -0.60
CA GLY A 110 11.44 -6.63 -1.74
C GLY A 110 11.89 -5.30 -2.33
N LEU A 111 12.11 -4.28 -1.49
CA LEU A 111 12.59 -2.98 -1.96
C LEU A 111 14.01 -3.01 -2.51
N SER A 112 14.81 -4.05 -2.20
CA SER A 112 16.18 -4.20 -2.72
C SER A 112 16.30 -5.18 -3.89
N GLN A 113 15.35 -6.10 -4.09
CA GLN A 113 15.47 -7.23 -5.00
C GLN A 113 14.43 -7.26 -6.14
N VAL A 114 13.30 -6.54 -6.04
CA VAL A 114 12.28 -6.61 -7.09
C VAL A 114 12.79 -6.00 -8.40
N GLN A 115 12.64 -6.77 -9.47
CA GLN A 115 13.05 -6.41 -10.82
C GLN A 115 11.83 -6.24 -11.72
N LEU A 116 12.03 -5.56 -12.84
CA LEU A 116 11.03 -5.48 -13.90
C LEU A 116 10.98 -6.81 -14.66
N MET A 117 9.79 -7.17 -15.12
CA MET A 117 9.57 -8.32 -16.00
C MET A 117 10.29 -8.08 -17.34
N ASP A 118 10.97 -9.11 -17.86
CA ASP A 118 11.64 -9.04 -19.16
C ASP A 118 10.67 -8.62 -20.27
N GLY A 119 11.08 -7.61 -21.05
CA GLY A 119 10.24 -7.03 -22.11
C GLY A 119 9.17 -6.05 -21.62
N SER A 120 9.11 -5.75 -20.31
CA SER A 120 8.22 -4.74 -19.74
C SER A 120 8.99 -3.54 -19.21
N ALA A 121 8.50 -2.34 -19.51
CA ALA A 121 9.10 -1.10 -19.00
C ALA A 121 8.68 -0.79 -17.54
N TYR A 122 7.61 -1.43 -17.04
CA TYR A 122 6.98 -1.02 -15.78
C TYR A 122 6.47 -2.17 -14.91
N GLN A 123 6.11 -3.31 -15.49
CA GLN A 123 5.58 -4.43 -14.69
C GLN A 123 6.71 -5.10 -13.92
N GLU A 124 6.48 -5.34 -12.64
CA GLU A 124 7.38 -6.12 -11.78
C GLU A 124 7.30 -7.60 -12.18
N ASP A 125 8.39 -8.34 -12.02
CA ASP A 125 8.42 -9.78 -12.28
C ASP A 125 7.48 -10.50 -11.31
N GLN A 126 6.41 -11.09 -11.86
CA GLN A 126 5.39 -11.81 -11.10
C GLN A 126 5.90 -13.14 -10.52
N ARG A 127 7.09 -13.61 -10.93
CA ARG A 127 7.73 -14.80 -10.34
C ARG A 127 8.43 -14.48 -9.03
N ASN A 128 8.56 -13.20 -8.69
CA ASN A 128 9.21 -12.76 -7.48
C ASN A 128 8.19 -12.64 -6.34
N ASP A 129 8.30 -13.49 -5.32
CA ASP A 129 7.38 -13.51 -4.18
C ASP A 129 7.33 -12.17 -3.41
N TYR A 130 8.39 -11.34 -3.50
CA TYR A 130 8.42 -10.03 -2.87
C TYR A 130 7.57 -8.97 -3.60
N GLN A 131 7.10 -9.25 -4.82
CA GLN A 131 6.30 -8.33 -5.63
C GLN A 131 4.99 -7.92 -4.93
N HIS A 132 4.41 -8.81 -4.12
CA HIS A 132 3.19 -8.52 -3.37
C HIS A 132 3.40 -7.42 -2.32
N ILE A 133 4.49 -7.50 -1.54
CA ILE A 133 4.76 -6.53 -0.48
C ILE A 133 5.18 -5.17 -1.06
N THR A 134 5.97 -5.15 -2.14
CA THR A 134 6.34 -3.90 -2.84
C THR A 134 5.13 -3.22 -3.45
N THR A 135 4.22 -3.99 -4.03
CA THR A 135 2.96 -3.47 -4.58
C THR A 135 2.07 -2.88 -3.48
N ALA A 136 1.96 -3.55 -2.33
CA ALA A 136 1.22 -3.04 -1.17
C ALA A 136 1.79 -1.71 -0.64
N ILE A 137 3.12 -1.62 -0.49
CA ILE A 137 3.82 -0.37 -0.13
C ILE A 137 3.51 0.72 -1.15
N GLY A 138 3.54 0.36 -2.44
CA GLY A 138 3.21 1.27 -3.53
C GLY A 138 1.83 1.89 -3.41
N TYR A 139 0.80 1.10 -3.08
CA TYR A 139 -0.56 1.63 -2.89
C TYR A 139 -0.64 2.65 -1.74
N CYS A 140 0.00 2.36 -0.60
CA CYS A 140 0.07 3.30 0.51
C CYS A 140 0.80 4.59 0.12
N VAL A 141 1.98 4.47 -0.48
CA VAL A 141 2.80 5.63 -0.85
C VAL A 141 2.12 6.50 -1.90
N ALA A 142 1.46 5.90 -2.90
CA ALA A 142 0.78 6.66 -3.94
C ALA A 142 -0.41 7.48 -3.41
N VAL A 143 -1.06 7.03 -2.34
CA VAL A 143 -2.17 7.77 -1.70
C VAL A 143 -1.65 8.89 -0.80
N GLU A 144 -0.63 8.61 0.02
CA GLU A 144 -0.12 9.58 0.99
C GLU A 144 0.83 10.61 0.36
N TRP A 145 1.56 10.21 -0.69
CA TRP A 145 2.58 11.03 -1.36
C TRP A 145 2.53 10.84 -2.89
N PRO A 146 1.43 11.24 -3.55
CA PRO A 146 1.33 11.15 -5.01
C PRO A 146 2.38 12.02 -5.71
N ILE A 147 2.87 11.55 -6.87
CA ILE A 147 3.76 12.34 -7.73
C ILE A 147 3.02 13.52 -8.35
N GLU A 148 1.79 13.29 -8.81
CA GLU A 148 0.92 14.36 -9.30
C GLU A 148 0.09 14.91 -8.14
N GLN A 149 0.42 16.12 -7.69
CA GLN A 149 -0.44 16.86 -6.78
C GLN A 149 -1.36 17.75 -7.61
N PRO A 150 -2.69 17.59 -7.56
CA PRO A 150 -3.59 18.53 -8.21
C PRO A 150 -3.33 19.92 -7.63
N ALA A 151 -3.00 20.88 -8.50
CA ALA A 151 -2.79 22.28 -8.11
C ALA A 151 -4.08 22.80 -7.47
N THR A 152 -4.04 23.01 -6.15
CA THR A 152 -5.23 23.41 -5.37
C THR A 152 -5.43 24.92 -5.35
N ASP A 153 -4.45 25.70 -5.83
CA ASP A 153 -4.53 27.15 -5.83
C ASP A 153 -3.80 27.74 -7.04
N ILE A 154 -4.55 27.99 -8.13
CA ILE A 154 -4.08 28.83 -9.24
C ILE A 154 -4.63 30.23 -8.99
N LYS A 155 -3.78 31.14 -8.51
CA LYS A 155 -4.11 32.58 -8.47
C LYS A 155 -4.19 33.13 -9.90
N VAL A 156 -5.35 33.01 -10.53
CA VAL A 156 -5.64 33.64 -11.82
C VAL A 156 -5.90 35.12 -11.57
N VAL A 157 -4.92 35.97 -11.88
CA VAL A 157 -5.09 37.42 -11.87
C VAL A 157 -5.50 37.84 -13.29
N PHE A 158 -6.75 38.26 -13.46
CA PHE A 158 -7.20 38.88 -14.70
C PHE A 158 -6.76 40.35 -14.72
N ALA A 159 -5.86 40.70 -15.62
CA ALA A 159 -5.57 42.10 -15.92
C ALA A 159 -6.80 42.73 -16.60
N ARG A 160 -7.35 43.78 -15.99
CA ARG A 160 -8.36 44.62 -16.63
C ARG A 160 -7.64 45.69 -17.47
N TYR A 161 -7.94 45.73 -18.76
CA TYR A 161 -7.60 46.83 -19.66
C TYR A 161 -8.63 47.96 -19.52
#